data_AF-Q61223-F1
#
_entry.id   AF-Q61223-F1
#
_cell.length_a   1.000
_cell.length_b   1.000
_cell.length_c   1.000
_cell.angle_alpha   90.00
_cell.angle_beta   90.00
_cell.angle_gamma   90.00
#
_symmetry.space_group_name_H-M   'P 1'
#
loop_
_entity.id
_entity.type
_entity.pdbx_description
1 polymer ?
#
loop_
_entity_poly.entity_id
_entity_poly.type
_entity_poly.pdbx_seq_one_letter_code
_entity_poly.pdbx_strand_id
1 'polypeptide(L)' 'MVDSVGFAEAWRAQFPDSEPPRMELRSVGDIEQELERCKASLRRLE' A
#
# COMPACT_ATOMS: atom_id res chain seq x y z
N MET A 1 -6.59 9.91 9.57
CA MET A 1 -6.05 9.56 8.24
C MET A 1 -4.57 9.85 8.29
N VAL A 2 -3.72 8.88 7.92
CA VAL A 2 -2.26 9.05 7.93
C VAL A 2 -1.84 9.52 6.54
N ASP A 3 -0.89 10.45 6.47
CA ASP A 3 -0.32 10.88 5.20
C ASP A 3 0.68 9.84 4.64
N SER A 4 1.27 10.13 3.48
CA SER A 4 2.21 9.21 2.83
C SER A 4 3.49 8.98 3.65
N VAL A 5 3.93 9.97 4.42
CA VAL A 5 5.13 9.87 5.27
C VAL A 5 4.84 8.97 6.46
N GLY A 6 3.74 9.23 7.18
CA GLY A 6 3.32 8.41 8.31
C GLY A 6 2.99 6.97 7.90
N PHE A 7 2.49 6.74 6.68
CA PHE A 7 2.34 5.40 6.15
C PHE A 7 3.69 4.69 5.99
N ALA A 8 4.70 5.38 5.41
CA ALA A 8 6.03 4.79 5.21
C ALA A 8 6.73 4.47 6.55
N GLU A 9 6.58 5.32 7.55
CA GLU A 9 7.09 5.06 8.91
C GLU A 9 6.40 3.86 9.55
N ALA A 10 5.07 3.81 9.51
CA ALA A 10 4.30 2.70 10.05
C ALA A 10 4.60 1.37 9.32
N TRP A 11 4.87 1.42 8.02
CA TRP A 11 5.27 0.26 7.23
C TRP A 11 6.62 -0.27 7.71
N ARG A 12 7.65 0.56 7.80
CA ARG A 12 8.99 0.14 8.26
C ARG A 12 8.97 -0.38 9.71
N ALA A 13 8.10 0.15 10.55
CA ALA A 13 7.93 -0.35 11.91
C ALA A 13 7.35 -1.78 11.96
N GLN A 14 6.43 -2.11 11.05
CA GLN A 14 5.81 -3.44 10.97
C GLN A 14 6.61 -4.44 10.13
N PHE A 15 7.31 -3.95 9.10
CA PHE A 15 8.07 -4.74 8.14
C PHE A 15 9.49 -4.15 7.97
N PRO A 16 10.39 -4.33 8.95
CA PRO A 16 11.71 -3.66 8.95
C PRO A 16 12.58 -4.01 7.74
N ASP A 17 12.43 -5.22 7.21
CA ASP A 17 13.22 -5.73 6.08
C ASP A 17 12.57 -5.42 4.71
N SER A 18 11.45 -4.69 4.68
CA SER A 18 10.68 -4.41 3.47
C SER A 18 10.56 -2.91 3.21
N GLU A 19 10.79 -2.51 1.96
CA GLU A 19 10.54 -1.14 1.55
C GLU A 19 9.03 -0.85 1.46
N PRO A 20 8.56 0.33 1.90
CA PRO A 20 7.18 0.74 1.72
C PRO A 20 6.81 0.77 0.23
N PRO A 21 5.62 0.26 -0.15
CA PRO A 21 5.19 0.29 -1.54
C PRO A 21 4.99 1.73 -2.01
N ARG A 22 5.45 2.01 -3.23
CA ARG A 22 5.14 3.26 -3.94
C ARG A 22 3.85 3.08 -4.72
N MET A 23 2.85 3.93 -4.46
CA MET A 23 1.55 3.92 -5.12
C MET A 23 1.25 5.31 -5.68
N GLU A 24 0.67 5.36 -6.88
CA GLU A 24 0.31 6.61 -7.57
C GLU A 24 -1.17 6.97 -7.28
N LEU A 25 -1.49 7.34 -6.04
CA LEU A 25 -2.86 7.57 -5.58
C LEU A 25 -3.34 9.01 -5.85
N ARG A 26 -3.40 9.43 -7.12
CA ARG A 26 -3.68 10.83 -7.50
C ARG A 26 -5.18 11.13 -7.67
N SER A 27 -6.00 10.09 -7.80
CA SER A 27 -7.44 10.16 -7.97
C SER A 27 -8.15 9.03 -7.24
N VAL A 28 -9.49 9.14 -7.10
CA VAL A 28 -10.31 8.05 -6.54
C VAL A 28 -10.17 6.77 -7.37
N GLY A 29 -10.13 6.88 -8.70
CA GLY A 29 -9.95 5.72 -9.58
C GLY A 29 -8.61 5.02 -9.38
N ASP A 30 -7.53 5.77 -9.12
CA ASP A 30 -6.22 5.19 -8.82
C ASP A 30 -6.25 4.38 -7.52
N ILE A 31 -6.98 4.88 -6.50
CA ILE A 31 -7.16 4.19 -5.22
C ILE A 31 -7.95 2.89 -5.41
N GLU A 32 -9.06 2.94 -6.15
CA GLU A 32 -9.89 1.76 -6.41
C GLU A 32 -9.12 0.67 -7.17
N GLN A 33 -8.32 1.07 -8.16
CA GLN A 33 -7.50 0.15 -8.94
C GLN A 33 -6.39 -0.50 -8.10
N GLU A 34 -5.65 0.29 -7.31
CA GLU A 34 -4.58 -0.26 -6.46
C GLU A 34 -5.16 -1.19 -5.38
N LEU A 35 -6.35 -0.87 -4.86
CA LEU A 35 -7.06 -1.73 -3.92
C LEU A 35 -7.42 -3.09 -4.54
N GLU A 36 -7.92 -3.10 -5.79
CA GLU A 36 -8.26 -4.36 -6.47
C GLU A 36 -7.00 -5.19 -6.77
N ARG A 37 -5.89 -4.54 -7.13
CA ARG A 37 -4.59 -5.20 -7.27
C ARG A 37 -4.10 -5.82 -5.97
N CYS A 38 -4.27 -5.13 -4.84
CA CYS A 38 -3.93 -5.64 -3.52
C CYS A 38 -4.75 -6.89 -3.17
N LYS A 39 -6.08 -6.86 -3.36
CA LYS A 39 -6.95 -8.03 -3.13
C LYS A 39 -6.53 -9.23 -3.98
N ALA A 40 -6.26 -9.01 -5.26
CA ALA A 40 -5.83 -10.08 -6.17
C ALA A 40 -4.46 -10.65 -5.77
N SER A 41 -3.57 -9.83 -5.20
CA SER A 41 -2.27 -10.29 -4.72
C SER A 41 -2.38 -11.12 -3.45
N LEU A 42 -3.23 -10.71 -2.49
CA LEU A 42 -3.50 -11.49 -1.27
C LEU A 42 -4.04 -12.88 -1.60
N ARG A 43 -5.02 -12.98 -2.50
CA ARG A 43 -5.57 -14.27 -2.94
C ARG A 43 -4.55 -15.23 -3.59
N ARG A 44 -3.43 -14.70 -4.10
CA ARG A 44 -2.35 -15.52 -4.68
C ARG A 44 -1.33 -15.98 -3.63
N LEU A 45 -1.30 -15.33 -2.48
CA LEU A 45 -0.39 -15.63 -1.38
C LEU A 45 -1.00 -16.60 -0.36
N GLU A 46 -2.32 -16.75 -0.38
CA GLU A 46 -3.09 -17.80 0.31
C GLU A 46 -2.94 -19.16 -0.39
#